data_AF-A0A843SSI7-F1
#
_entry.id   AF-A0A843SSI7-F1
#
_cell.length_a   1.000
_cell.length_b   1.000
_cell.length_c   1.000
_cell.angle_alpha   90.00
_cell.angle_beta   90.00
_cell.angle_gamma   90.00
#
_symmetry.space_group_name_H-M   'P 1'
#
loop_
_entity.id
_entity.type
_entity.pdbx_description
1 polymer ?
#
loop_
_entity_poly.entity_id
_entity_poly.type
_entity_poly.pdbx_seq_one_letter_code
_entity_poly.pdbx_strand_id
1 'polypeptide(L)'
;MHRTTFVAVLCILAAATGSAAAQDFPEPRIGLSDPSSARVITSFAGIQWGAAEGEIISLRGRPTTERPAGAGAKGMVYEDEQIIGRESAAEFVVHPEQGLIRGMYFVAFGRGRDCETAFDRLVSDISARYPTIEPTVRKSNESSLDLCGGVSIGRADAWAHWAEPVPKGLLSELTSDRGSIMVLLPPEDKVISVYYDSPAADAWSDEAAKERREAVF
;
A
#
# COMPACT_ATOMS: atom_id res chain seq x y z
N MET A 1 44.46 -9.67 59.97
CA MET A 1 43.08 -10.18 59.88
C MET A 1 42.49 -9.71 58.55
N HIS A 2 41.61 -10.52 57.95
CA HIS A 2 40.92 -10.37 56.65
C HIS A 2 41.65 -10.98 55.45
N ARG A 3 41.38 -12.28 55.23
CA ARG A 3 41.53 -12.95 53.93
C ARG A 3 40.19 -12.83 53.20
N THR A 4 40.19 -12.18 52.06
CA THR A 4 39.04 -12.00 51.18
C THR A 4 38.90 -13.24 50.29
N THR A 5 37.82 -13.98 50.48
CA THR A 5 37.47 -15.18 49.69
C THR A 5 36.86 -14.74 48.37
N PHE A 6 37.52 -15.02 47.25
CA PHE A 6 36.95 -14.89 45.90
C PHE A 6 36.09 -16.11 45.60
N VAL A 7 34.79 -15.89 45.38
CA VAL A 7 33.86 -16.92 44.87
C VAL A 7 33.86 -16.80 43.34
N ALA A 8 34.40 -17.82 42.67
CA ALA A 8 34.33 -17.95 41.22
C ALA A 8 32.92 -18.46 40.84
N VAL A 9 32.17 -17.65 40.11
CA VAL A 9 30.88 -18.04 39.51
C VAL A 9 31.17 -18.74 38.18
N LEU A 10 30.93 -20.04 38.16
CA LEU A 10 31.03 -20.88 36.97
C LEU A 10 29.72 -20.74 36.17
N CYS A 11 29.72 -19.90 35.13
CA CYS A 11 28.61 -19.84 34.17
C CYS A 11 28.67 -21.04 33.22
N ILE A 12 27.75 -21.98 33.39
CA ILE A 12 27.52 -23.09 32.46
C ILE A 12 26.77 -22.54 31.25
N LEU A 13 27.44 -22.44 30.10
CA LEU A 13 26.79 -22.24 28.81
C LEU A 13 26.14 -23.55 28.37
N ALA A 14 24.82 -23.63 28.44
CA ALA A 14 24.04 -24.65 27.74
C ALA A 14 23.89 -24.22 26.27
N ALA A 15 24.52 -24.96 25.36
CA ALA A 15 24.29 -24.82 23.93
C ALA A 15 22.90 -25.40 23.60
N ALA A 16 21.91 -24.53 23.46
CA ALA A 16 20.61 -24.91 22.93
C ALA A 16 20.74 -25.08 21.40
N THR A 17 20.86 -26.32 20.94
CA THR A 17 20.64 -26.70 19.54
C THR A 17 19.14 -26.66 19.25
N GLY A 18 18.59 -25.45 19.16
CA GLY A 18 17.25 -25.22 18.65
C GLY A 18 17.22 -25.56 17.16
N SER A 19 16.59 -26.67 16.79
CA SER A 19 16.11 -26.85 15.42
C SER A 19 15.21 -25.67 15.09
N ALA A 20 15.65 -24.84 14.15
CA ALA A 20 14.80 -23.85 13.52
C ALA A 20 13.71 -24.62 12.77
N ALA A 21 12.60 -24.92 13.46
CA ALA A 21 11.36 -25.21 12.80
C ALA A 21 11.09 -24.01 11.88
N ALA A 22 10.99 -24.28 10.58
CA ALA A 22 10.44 -23.32 9.64
C ALA A 22 9.14 -22.82 10.26
N GLN A 23 9.13 -21.56 10.68
CA GLN A 23 7.89 -20.92 11.02
C GLN A 23 7.10 -20.89 9.72
N ASP A 24 6.04 -21.70 9.65
CA ASP A 24 4.98 -21.52 8.68
C ASP A 24 4.47 -20.10 8.88
N PHE A 25 5.00 -19.17 8.08
CA PHE A 25 4.42 -17.85 7.97
C PHE A 25 3.00 -18.08 7.44
N PRO A 26 1.96 -17.62 8.14
CA PRO A 26 0.61 -17.68 7.59
C PRO A 26 0.67 -17.05 6.20
N GLU A 27 0.02 -17.69 5.21
CA GLU A 27 -0.07 -17.14 3.87
C GLU A 27 -0.38 -15.63 3.94
N PRO A 28 0.24 -14.81 3.07
CA PRO A 28 0.00 -13.38 3.08
C PRO A 28 -1.51 -13.14 3.09
N ARG A 29 -2.03 -12.49 4.14
CA ARG A 29 -3.47 -12.22 4.29
C ARG A 29 -4.02 -11.35 3.15
N ILE A 30 -3.13 -10.82 2.31
CA ILE A 30 -3.43 -10.11 1.07
C ILE A 30 -2.80 -10.87 -0.10
N GLY A 31 -3.37 -12.02 -0.43
CA GLY A 31 -3.11 -12.65 -1.72
C GLY A 31 -3.78 -11.84 -2.81
N LEU A 32 -3.00 -11.27 -3.74
CA LEU A 32 -3.52 -10.79 -5.03
C LEU A 32 -3.84 -11.97 -5.99
N SER A 33 -4.00 -13.17 -5.44
CA SER A 33 -3.68 -14.45 -6.10
C SER A 33 -4.76 -15.00 -7.04
N ASP A 34 -5.96 -14.42 -7.06
CA ASP A 34 -7.00 -14.85 -7.98
C ASP A 34 -7.01 -13.94 -9.22
N PRO A 35 -6.69 -14.41 -10.43
CA PRO A 35 -6.81 -13.57 -11.63
C PRO A 35 -8.27 -13.15 -11.84
N SER A 36 -8.52 -11.84 -11.94
CA SER A 36 -9.82 -11.31 -12.33
C SER A 36 -9.93 -11.33 -13.85
N SER A 37 -10.90 -12.03 -14.42
CA SER A 37 -11.25 -11.84 -15.82
C SER A 37 -12.00 -10.53 -16.07
N ALA A 38 -12.18 -9.70 -15.04
CA ALA A 38 -12.96 -8.47 -15.11
C ALA A 38 -12.17 -7.34 -15.77
N ARG A 39 -12.85 -6.63 -16.67
CA ARG A 39 -12.39 -5.37 -17.26
C ARG A 39 -12.57 -4.16 -16.33
N VAL A 40 -13.02 -4.42 -15.10
CA VAL A 40 -13.45 -3.44 -14.11
C VAL A 40 -12.70 -3.75 -12.82
N ILE A 41 -12.13 -2.73 -12.20
CA ILE A 41 -11.48 -2.80 -10.90
C ILE A 41 -12.59 -2.55 -9.87
N THR A 42 -13.07 -3.59 -9.22
CA THR A 42 -14.15 -3.49 -8.22
C THR A 42 -13.67 -3.71 -6.79
N SER A 43 -12.40 -4.03 -6.62
CA SER A 43 -11.77 -4.34 -5.35
C SER A 43 -10.27 -4.23 -5.48
N PHE A 44 -9.56 -4.10 -4.36
CA PHE A 44 -8.12 -4.31 -4.27
C PHE A 44 -7.79 -4.91 -2.91
N ALA A 45 -6.80 -5.80 -2.85
CA ALA A 45 -6.37 -6.42 -1.60
C ALA A 45 -7.51 -7.06 -0.78
N GLY A 46 -8.48 -7.67 -1.46
CA GLY A 46 -9.64 -8.31 -0.82
C GLY A 46 -10.74 -7.37 -0.31
N ILE A 47 -10.63 -6.05 -0.51
CA ILE A 47 -11.65 -5.08 -0.10
C ILE A 47 -12.36 -4.53 -1.35
N GLN A 48 -13.69 -4.61 -1.38
CA GLN A 48 -14.51 -4.11 -2.49
C GLN A 48 -14.72 -2.59 -2.42
N TRP A 49 -14.94 -1.97 -3.57
CA TRP A 49 -15.43 -0.59 -3.62
C TRP A 49 -16.78 -0.50 -2.93
N GLY A 50 -16.97 0.57 -2.17
CA GLY A 50 -18.19 0.76 -1.40
C GLY A 50 -18.32 -0.14 -0.18
N ALA A 51 -17.28 -0.92 0.18
CA ALA A 51 -17.28 -1.65 1.43
C ALA A 51 -17.49 -0.68 2.62
N ALA A 52 -18.44 -1.01 3.48
CA ALA A 52 -18.75 -0.22 4.66
C ALA A 52 -17.63 -0.38 5.72
N GLU A 53 -17.54 0.58 6.64
CA GLU A 53 -16.59 0.56 7.76
C GLU A 53 -16.62 -0.79 8.51
N GLY A 54 -17.82 -1.28 8.82
CA GLY A 54 -17.98 -2.56 9.54
C GLY A 54 -17.46 -3.78 8.77
N GLU A 55 -17.51 -3.76 7.44
CA GLU A 55 -16.98 -4.85 6.60
C GLU A 55 -15.46 -4.85 6.59
N ILE A 56 -14.85 -3.66 6.48
CA ILE A 56 -13.40 -3.48 6.56
C ILE A 56 -12.91 -3.92 7.94
N ILE A 57 -13.58 -3.50 9.02
CA ILE A 57 -13.24 -3.91 10.39
C ILE A 57 -13.38 -5.42 10.58
N SER A 58 -14.41 -6.03 9.99
CA SER A 58 -14.60 -7.49 10.08
C SER A 58 -13.48 -8.25 9.37
N LEU A 59 -12.94 -7.71 8.28
CA LEU A 59 -11.86 -8.33 7.52
C LEU A 59 -10.46 -8.08 8.12
N ARG A 60 -10.22 -6.85 8.59
CA ARG A 60 -8.89 -6.35 8.99
C ARG A 60 -8.70 -6.24 10.50
N GLY A 61 -9.77 -6.34 11.27
CA GLY A 61 -9.78 -5.95 12.67
C GLY A 61 -9.97 -4.44 12.84
N ARG A 62 -9.77 -3.96 14.07
CA ARG A 62 -9.93 -2.54 14.37
C ARG A 62 -8.71 -1.75 13.87
N PRO A 63 -8.91 -0.55 13.29
CA PRO A 63 -7.79 0.29 12.90
C PRO A 63 -7.00 0.75 14.13
N THR A 64 -5.69 0.94 13.95
CA THR A 64 -4.81 1.52 14.96
C THR A 64 -5.15 2.98 15.21
N THR A 65 -5.47 3.73 14.15
CA THR A 65 -5.86 5.14 14.22
C THR A 65 -7.06 5.42 13.34
N GLU A 66 -8.00 6.21 13.85
CA GLU A 66 -9.10 6.79 13.07
C GLU A 66 -8.96 8.32 13.05
N ARG A 67 -9.19 8.94 11.89
CA ARG A 67 -9.13 10.40 11.73
C ARG A 67 -10.16 10.91 10.73
N PRO A 68 -10.64 12.16 10.86
CA PRO A 68 -11.41 12.80 9.79
C PRO A 68 -10.59 12.87 8.50
N ALA A 69 -11.20 12.57 7.36
CA ALA A 69 -10.58 12.67 6.03
C ALA A 69 -11.17 13.81 5.17
N GLY A 70 -12.12 14.57 5.71
CA GLY A 70 -12.86 15.62 4.98
C GLY A 70 -14.05 15.04 4.21
N ALA A 71 -14.98 15.94 3.83
CA ALA A 71 -16.24 15.63 3.15
C ALA A 71 -17.01 14.50 3.86
N GLY A 72 -17.11 14.58 5.19
CA GLY A 72 -17.79 13.57 6.02
C GLY A 72 -17.12 12.18 6.07
N ALA A 73 -16.00 11.96 5.38
CA ALA A 73 -15.30 10.68 5.36
C ALA A 73 -14.38 10.49 6.58
N LYS A 74 -14.11 9.22 6.89
CA LYS A 74 -13.19 8.76 7.93
C LYS A 74 -11.99 8.05 7.30
N GLY A 75 -10.78 8.44 7.69
CA GLY A 75 -9.56 7.70 7.45
C GLY A 75 -9.33 6.67 8.57
N MET A 76 -9.05 5.43 8.19
CA MET A 76 -8.78 4.30 9.08
C MET A 76 -7.40 3.73 8.76
N VAL A 77 -6.46 3.86 9.70
CA VAL A 77 -5.06 3.44 9.53
C VAL A 77 -4.84 2.10 10.23
N TYR A 78 -4.22 1.18 9.50
CA TYR A 78 -3.82 -0.14 9.94
C TYR A 78 -2.29 -0.23 9.86
N GLU A 79 -1.67 -0.46 11.01
CA GLU A 79 -0.24 -0.75 11.12
C GLU A 79 -0.02 -2.27 11.04
N ASP A 80 1.20 -2.71 10.74
CA ASP A 80 1.58 -4.12 10.65
C ASP A 80 0.85 -4.93 9.56
N GLU A 81 0.36 -4.27 8.50
CA GLU A 81 -0.20 -4.94 7.34
C GLU A 81 0.90 -5.59 6.50
N GLN A 82 0.53 -6.57 5.67
CA GLN A 82 1.46 -7.17 4.72
C GLN A 82 0.94 -7.16 3.30
N ILE A 83 1.74 -6.63 2.39
CA ILE A 83 1.52 -6.70 0.94
C ILE A 83 2.79 -7.21 0.28
N ILE A 84 2.68 -8.09 -0.71
CA ILE A 84 3.81 -8.77 -1.38
C ILE A 84 4.83 -9.43 -0.42
N GLY A 85 4.36 -9.88 0.76
CA GLY A 85 5.20 -10.47 1.82
C GLY A 85 6.11 -9.47 2.54
N ARG A 86 5.78 -8.17 2.50
CA ARG A 86 6.52 -7.08 3.15
C ARG A 86 5.63 -6.36 4.14
N GLU A 87 6.24 -5.89 5.23
CA GLU A 87 5.61 -4.99 6.17
C GLU A 87 5.16 -3.71 5.45
N SER A 88 3.94 -3.28 5.77
CA SER A 88 3.29 -2.13 5.19
C SER A 88 2.35 -1.50 6.20
N ALA A 89 2.03 -0.23 5.99
CA ALA A 89 0.86 0.39 6.58
C ALA A 89 -0.24 0.49 5.54
N ALA A 90 -1.50 0.39 5.96
CA ALA A 90 -2.64 0.68 5.11
C ALA A 90 -3.45 1.84 5.67
N GLU A 91 -4.03 2.65 4.79
CA GLU A 91 -5.05 3.63 5.15
C GLU A 91 -6.26 3.47 4.23
N PHE A 92 -7.44 3.37 4.82
CA PHE A 92 -8.72 3.31 4.09
C PHE A 92 -9.54 4.56 4.39
N VAL A 93 -9.99 5.24 3.35
CA VAL A 93 -10.90 6.38 3.43
C VAL A 93 -12.32 5.89 3.14
N VAL A 94 -13.18 5.97 4.13
CA VAL A 94 -14.55 5.42 4.09
C VAL A 94 -15.55 6.55 4.31
N HIS A 95 -16.54 6.66 3.43
CA HIS A 95 -17.66 7.59 3.56
C HIS A 95 -18.92 6.84 4.00
N PRO A 96 -19.77 7.41 4.88
CA PRO A 96 -20.94 6.73 5.41
C PRO A 96 -21.94 6.26 4.34
N GLU A 97 -22.09 7.02 3.25
CA GLU A 97 -23.06 6.70 2.19
C GLU A 97 -22.44 5.97 0.99
N GLN A 98 -21.13 6.15 0.77
CA GLN A 98 -20.45 5.65 -0.43
C GLN A 98 -19.54 4.46 -0.13
N GLY A 99 -19.32 4.13 1.15
CA GLY A 99 -18.39 3.11 1.61
C GLY A 99 -16.94 3.47 1.31
N LEU A 100 -16.10 2.47 1.02
CA LEU A 100 -14.70 2.65 0.69
C LEU A 100 -14.53 3.49 -0.59
N ILE A 101 -13.88 4.65 -0.43
CA ILE A 101 -13.59 5.61 -1.49
C ILE A 101 -12.17 5.44 -2.01
N ARG A 102 -11.20 5.33 -1.09
CA ARG A 102 -9.78 5.23 -1.41
C ARG A 102 -9.12 4.30 -0.42
N GLY A 103 -8.20 3.47 -0.90
CA GLY A 103 -7.23 2.83 -0.03
C GLY A 103 -5.81 3.09 -0.48
N MET A 104 -4.91 3.03 0.49
CA MET A 104 -3.50 3.31 0.33
C MET A 104 -2.72 2.23 1.06
N TYR A 105 -1.72 1.64 0.40
CA TYR A 105 -0.69 0.85 1.06
C TYR A 105 0.65 1.57 0.95
N PHE A 106 1.39 1.63 2.06
CA PHE A 106 2.74 2.19 2.13
C PHE A 106 3.71 1.05 2.37
N VAL A 107 4.47 0.69 1.34
CA VAL A 107 5.38 -0.46 1.35
C VAL A 107 6.80 0.02 1.53
N ALA A 108 7.37 -0.23 2.71
CA ALA A 108 8.76 0.12 2.96
C ALA A 108 9.71 -0.72 2.08
N PHE A 109 10.79 -0.09 1.62
CA PHE A 109 11.88 -0.78 0.95
C PHE A 109 13.23 -0.47 1.61
N GLY A 110 14.15 -1.41 1.46
CA GLY A 110 15.50 -1.37 2.00
C GLY A 110 16.48 -0.60 1.11
N ARG A 111 17.70 -1.12 1.00
CA ARG A 111 18.81 -0.46 0.27
C ARG A 111 19.11 -1.15 -1.06
N GLY A 112 19.93 -0.50 -1.87
CA GLY A 112 20.34 -1.04 -3.17
C GLY A 112 19.13 -1.14 -4.09
N ARG A 113 18.98 -2.27 -4.79
CA ARG A 113 17.91 -2.50 -5.78
C ARG A 113 16.56 -2.92 -5.17
N ASP A 114 16.40 -2.81 -3.86
CA ASP A 114 15.19 -3.29 -3.18
C ASP A 114 13.94 -2.51 -3.60
N CYS A 115 14.08 -1.19 -3.84
CA CYS A 115 12.97 -0.35 -4.29
C CYS A 115 12.43 -0.82 -5.66
N GLU A 116 13.32 -1.12 -6.60
CA GLU A 116 12.95 -1.56 -7.95
C GLU A 116 12.37 -2.96 -7.91
N THR A 117 12.95 -3.85 -7.09
CA THR A 117 12.43 -5.21 -6.88
C THR A 117 11.01 -5.20 -6.29
N ALA A 118 10.76 -4.35 -5.29
CA ALA A 118 9.44 -4.20 -4.69
C ALA A 118 8.44 -3.57 -5.68
N PHE A 119 8.85 -2.54 -6.42
CA PHE A 119 8.04 -1.90 -7.46
C PHE A 119 7.65 -2.90 -8.55
N ASP A 120 8.62 -3.57 -9.15
CA ASP A 120 8.37 -4.52 -10.25
C ASP A 120 7.49 -5.69 -9.78
N ARG A 121 7.65 -6.14 -8.52
CA ARG A 121 6.79 -7.18 -7.95
C ARG A 121 5.35 -6.71 -7.77
N LEU A 122 5.13 -5.50 -7.24
CA LEU A 122 3.79 -4.91 -7.15
C LEU A 122 3.15 -4.79 -8.54
N VAL A 123 3.91 -4.29 -9.53
CA VAL A 123 3.41 -4.17 -10.90
C VAL A 123 3.04 -5.51 -11.50
N SER A 124 3.88 -6.54 -11.29
CA SER A 124 3.61 -7.90 -11.75
C SER A 124 2.37 -8.49 -11.10
N ASP A 125 2.26 -8.43 -9.77
CA ASP A 125 1.16 -9.05 -9.03
C ASP A 125 -0.19 -8.36 -9.36
N ILE A 126 -0.19 -7.03 -9.53
CA ILE A 126 -1.38 -6.29 -9.96
C ILE A 126 -1.76 -6.64 -11.40
N SER A 127 -0.78 -6.73 -12.31
CA SER A 127 -1.05 -7.12 -13.70
C SER A 127 -1.59 -8.55 -13.80
N ALA A 128 -1.09 -9.47 -12.97
CA ALA A 128 -1.61 -10.83 -12.89
C ALA A 128 -3.05 -10.87 -12.35
N ARG A 129 -3.39 -9.96 -11.43
CA ARG A 129 -4.75 -9.80 -10.89
C ARG A 129 -5.71 -9.16 -11.90
N TYR A 130 -5.27 -8.19 -12.71
CA TYR A 130 -6.10 -7.51 -13.71
C TYR A 130 -5.53 -7.65 -15.14
N PRO A 131 -5.43 -8.88 -15.68
CA PRO A 131 -4.74 -9.15 -16.95
C PRO A 131 -5.39 -8.50 -18.17
N THR A 132 -6.66 -8.06 -18.06
CA THR A 132 -7.37 -7.38 -19.16
C THR A 132 -7.24 -5.86 -19.13
N ILE A 133 -6.57 -5.30 -18.12
CA ILE A 133 -6.33 -3.85 -17.98
C ILE A 133 -4.83 -3.63 -18.16
N GLU A 134 -4.45 -3.04 -19.29
CA GLU A 134 -3.05 -2.75 -19.58
C GLU A 134 -2.57 -1.55 -18.76
N PRO A 135 -1.50 -1.68 -17.96
CA PRO A 135 -0.98 -0.55 -17.21
C PRO A 135 -0.25 0.45 -18.09
N THR A 136 -0.37 1.74 -17.75
CA THR A 136 0.61 2.73 -18.18
C THR A 136 1.77 2.74 -17.19
N VAL A 137 2.99 2.45 -17.67
CA VAL A 137 4.20 2.38 -16.83
C VAL A 137 5.19 3.45 -17.27
N ARG A 138 5.75 4.18 -16.31
CA ARG A 138 6.83 5.16 -16.53
C ARG A 138 7.91 4.97 -15.48
N LYS A 139 9.16 4.96 -15.94
CA LYS A 139 10.36 5.07 -15.10
C LYS A 139 11.15 6.29 -15.59
N SER A 140 11.52 7.18 -14.69
CA SER A 140 12.33 8.37 -14.98
C SER A 140 13.58 8.33 -14.11
N ASN A 141 14.75 8.58 -14.68
CA ASN A 141 16.00 8.65 -13.93
C ASN A 141 16.93 9.66 -14.61
N GLU A 142 17.21 10.76 -13.91
CA GLU A 142 18.05 11.86 -14.40
C GLU A 142 19.48 11.81 -13.84
N SER A 143 19.80 10.75 -13.09
CA SER A 143 21.11 10.52 -12.50
C SER A 143 21.92 9.48 -13.31
N SER A 144 23.21 9.35 -12.99
CA SER A 144 24.04 8.25 -13.48
C SER A 144 23.95 6.99 -12.60
N LEU A 145 23.18 7.03 -11.52
CA LEU A 145 22.94 5.90 -10.62
C LEU A 145 21.85 4.99 -11.20
N ASP A 146 21.69 3.80 -10.61
CA ASP A 146 20.50 2.98 -10.88
C ASP A 146 19.22 3.67 -10.37
N LEU A 147 18.05 3.10 -10.68
CA LEU A 147 16.77 3.70 -10.31
C LEU A 147 16.69 4.01 -8.81
N CYS A 148 17.06 3.06 -7.95
CA CYS A 148 16.98 3.24 -6.50
C CYS A 148 18.00 4.24 -5.94
N GLY A 149 19.20 4.27 -6.51
CA GLY A 149 20.20 5.29 -6.21
C GLY A 149 19.69 6.67 -6.60
N GLY A 150 19.07 6.80 -7.78
CA GLY A 150 18.41 8.02 -8.25
C GLY A 150 17.26 8.47 -7.35
N VAL A 151 16.38 7.54 -6.95
CA VAL A 151 15.26 7.80 -6.02
C VAL A 151 15.79 8.33 -4.70
N SER A 152 16.84 7.69 -4.15
CA SER A 152 17.43 8.06 -2.86
C SER A 152 18.00 9.49 -2.82
N ILE A 153 18.30 10.08 -3.98
CA ILE A 153 18.79 11.47 -4.11
C ILE A 153 17.79 12.39 -4.81
N GLY A 154 16.54 11.95 -4.97
CA GLY A 154 15.46 12.75 -5.54
C GLY A 154 15.54 12.99 -7.05
N ARG A 155 16.29 12.16 -7.77
CA ARG A 155 16.53 12.31 -9.22
C ARG A 155 15.98 11.17 -10.07
N ALA A 156 15.14 10.31 -9.48
CA ALA A 156 14.42 9.29 -10.19
C ALA A 156 13.06 9.03 -9.53
N ASP A 157 12.13 8.54 -10.34
CA ASP A 157 10.79 8.13 -9.94
C ASP A 157 10.31 6.99 -10.84
N ALA A 158 9.35 6.22 -10.35
CA ALA A 158 8.63 5.26 -11.17
C ALA A 158 7.16 5.21 -10.79
N TRP A 159 6.30 4.98 -11.77
CA TRP A 159 4.90 4.70 -11.49
C TRP A 159 4.30 3.75 -12.51
N ALA A 160 3.26 3.06 -12.07
CA ALA A 160 2.40 2.24 -12.90
C ALA A 160 0.94 2.53 -12.54
N HIS A 161 0.08 2.69 -13.54
CA HIS A 161 -1.31 3.03 -13.35
C HIS A 161 -2.21 2.11 -14.18
N TRP A 162 -3.17 1.48 -13.50
CA TRP A 162 -4.27 0.73 -14.09
C TRP A 162 -5.53 1.58 -13.95
N ALA A 163 -6.11 1.97 -15.08
CA ALA A 163 -7.40 2.64 -15.12
C ALA A 163 -8.33 1.88 -16.06
N GLU A 164 -9.60 1.78 -15.70
CA GLU A 164 -10.59 1.12 -16.53
C GLU A 164 -10.71 1.80 -17.91
N PRO A 165 -10.76 1.03 -19.01
CA PRO A 165 -10.76 1.58 -20.37
C PRO A 165 -12.02 2.42 -20.65
N VAL A 166 -11.84 3.54 -21.36
CA VAL A 166 -12.96 4.35 -21.87
C VAL A 166 -13.58 3.62 -23.06
N PRO A 167 -14.90 3.36 -23.09
CA PRO A 167 -15.54 2.92 -24.33
C PRO A 167 -15.31 3.95 -25.44
N LYS A 168 -14.72 3.54 -26.57
CA LYS A 168 -14.49 4.43 -27.72
C LYS A 168 -15.83 5.00 -28.19
N GLY A 169 -15.95 6.34 -28.21
CA GLY A 169 -17.14 7.05 -28.70
C GLY A 169 -17.93 7.83 -27.65
N LEU A 170 -17.63 7.65 -26.36
CA LEU A 170 -17.99 8.62 -25.32
C LEU A 170 -16.88 9.67 -25.24
N LEU A 171 -17.24 10.95 -25.35
CA LEU A 171 -16.30 12.07 -25.19
C LEU A 171 -15.53 11.87 -23.88
N SER A 172 -14.21 11.73 -24.01
CA SER A 172 -13.29 11.23 -22.99
C SER A 172 -13.00 12.22 -21.85
N GLU A 173 -13.86 13.20 -21.62
CA GLU A 173 -13.48 14.38 -20.84
C GLU A 173 -13.97 14.38 -19.39
N LEU A 174 -14.96 13.58 -18.98
CA LEU A 174 -15.43 13.59 -17.59
C LEU A 174 -16.11 12.28 -17.21
N THR A 175 -15.37 11.25 -16.82
CA THR A 175 -15.99 10.19 -16.01
C THR A 175 -15.05 9.80 -14.89
N SER A 176 -15.18 10.51 -13.78
CA SER A 176 -14.88 10.08 -12.42
C SER A 176 -15.72 8.86 -12.00
N ASP A 177 -15.99 7.92 -12.92
CA ASP A 177 -16.87 6.78 -12.67
C ASP A 177 -16.08 5.46 -12.63
N ARG A 178 -14.76 5.52 -12.40
CA ARG A 178 -13.89 4.37 -12.63
C ARG A 178 -13.00 4.04 -11.47
N GLY A 179 -12.84 2.73 -11.26
CA GLY A 179 -11.79 2.21 -10.43
C GLY A 179 -10.43 2.50 -11.03
N SER A 180 -9.45 2.84 -10.19
CA SER A 180 -8.04 2.90 -10.59
C SER A 180 -7.13 2.34 -9.52
N ILE A 181 -5.94 1.89 -9.93
CA ILE A 181 -4.84 1.49 -9.04
C ILE A 181 -3.57 2.17 -9.54
N MET A 182 -2.84 2.84 -8.67
CA MET A 182 -1.56 3.47 -8.98
C MET A 182 -0.49 2.99 -8.00
N VAL A 183 0.59 2.44 -8.52
CA VAL A 183 1.83 2.18 -7.77
C VAL A 183 2.77 3.34 -8.05
N LEU A 184 3.23 4.02 -7.00
CA LEU A 184 4.12 5.16 -7.06
C LEU A 184 5.37 4.90 -6.22
N LEU A 185 6.52 5.00 -6.86
CA LEU A 185 7.84 5.11 -6.24
C LEU A 185 8.30 6.58 -6.39
N PRO A 186 8.00 7.44 -5.41
CA PRO A 186 8.31 8.86 -5.50
C PRO A 186 9.80 9.14 -5.22
N PRO A 187 10.32 10.30 -5.64
CA PRO A 187 11.68 10.73 -5.31
C PRO A 187 11.83 10.96 -3.80
N GLU A 188 13.04 10.71 -3.28
CA GLU A 188 13.48 10.92 -1.88
C GLU A 188 12.75 10.10 -0.81
N ASP A 189 11.70 9.37 -1.17
CA ASP A 189 10.96 8.55 -0.23
C ASP A 189 11.55 7.14 -0.11
N LYS A 190 11.29 6.50 1.03
CA LYS A 190 11.66 5.09 1.30
C LYS A 190 10.47 4.15 1.31
N VAL A 191 9.32 4.64 0.85
CA VAL A 191 8.11 3.86 0.68
C VAL A 191 7.63 3.89 -0.77
N ILE A 192 7.06 2.78 -1.21
CA ILE A 192 6.24 2.72 -2.41
C ILE A 192 4.80 2.90 -1.95
N SER A 193 4.09 3.84 -2.56
CA SER A 193 2.68 4.07 -2.29
C SER A 193 1.83 3.35 -3.34
N VAL A 194 0.89 2.52 -2.89
CA VAL A 194 -0.13 1.91 -3.75
C VAL A 194 -1.46 2.56 -3.43
N TYR A 195 -1.91 3.44 -4.32
CA TYR A 195 -3.23 4.05 -4.25
C TYR A 195 -4.21 3.17 -5.02
N TYR A 196 -5.42 3.08 -4.52
CA TYR A 196 -6.52 2.54 -5.30
C TYR A 196 -7.79 3.29 -4.96
N ASP A 197 -8.46 3.72 -6.01
CA ASP A 197 -9.53 4.69 -5.95
C ASP A 197 -10.78 4.07 -6.53
N SER A 198 -11.88 4.22 -5.81
CA SER A 198 -13.21 3.93 -6.33
C SER A 198 -13.65 5.06 -7.27
N PRO A 199 -14.70 4.85 -8.07
CA PRO A 199 -15.36 5.92 -8.80
C PRO A 199 -15.61 7.18 -7.98
N ALA A 200 -15.97 7.05 -6.71
CA ALA A 200 -16.31 8.19 -5.87
C ALA A 200 -15.10 9.06 -5.44
N ALA A 201 -13.86 8.62 -5.70
CA ALA A 201 -12.66 9.25 -5.17
C ALA A 201 -12.41 10.68 -5.67
N ASP A 202 -12.64 10.96 -6.95
CA ASP A 202 -12.39 12.30 -7.50
C ASP A 202 -13.36 13.33 -6.89
N ALA A 203 -14.66 13.01 -6.89
CA ALA A 203 -15.70 13.87 -6.35
C ALA A 203 -15.47 14.16 -4.86
N TRP A 204 -15.14 13.12 -4.09
CA TRP A 204 -14.77 13.27 -2.68
C TRP A 204 -13.50 14.12 -2.51
N SER A 205 -12.47 13.91 -3.32
CA SER A 205 -11.21 14.65 -3.23
C SER A 205 -11.40 16.15 -3.46
N ASP A 206 -12.25 16.53 -4.43
CA ASP A 206 -12.60 17.91 -4.73
C ASP A 206 -13.36 18.58 -3.58
N GLU A 207 -14.34 17.87 -3.00
CA GLU A 207 -15.12 18.35 -1.85
C GLU A 207 -14.23 18.51 -0.61
N ALA A 208 -13.42 17.50 -0.30
CA ALA A 208 -12.49 17.56 0.83
C ALA A 208 -11.43 18.67 0.64
N ALA A 209 -11.00 18.94 -0.60
CA ALA A 209 -10.10 20.06 -0.90
C ALA A 209 -10.77 21.42 -0.73
N LYS A 210 -12.07 21.53 -1.03
CA LYS A 210 -12.86 22.73 -0.78
C LYS A 210 -12.97 23.00 0.73
N GLU A 211 -13.38 22.03 1.52
CA GLU A 211 -13.49 22.17 2.99
C GLU A 211 -12.15 22.60 3.63
N ARG A 212 -11.04 21.98 3.23
CA ARG A 212 -9.71 22.33 3.74
C ARG A 212 -9.33 23.79 3.44
N ARG A 213 -9.71 24.31 2.27
CA ARG A 213 -9.45 25.72 1.93
C ARG A 213 -10.29 26.67 2.78
N GLU A 214 -11.54 26.31 3.04
CA GLU A 214 -12.46 27.13 3.84
C GLU A 214 -12.08 27.14 5.33
N ALA A 215 -11.51 26.05 5.86
CA ALA A 215 -11.08 25.97 7.27
C ALA A 215 -9.85 26.81 7.64
N VAL A 216 -9.14 27.37 6.65
CA VAL A 216 -7.95 28.21 6.87
C VAL A 216 -8.31 29.70 7.09
N PHE A 217 -9.56 30.09 6.78
CA PHE A 217 -10.07 31.46 6.91
C PHE A 217 -10.98 31.61 8.13
#